data_AF-A0A6B2XSB0-F1
#
_entry.id   AF-A0A6B2XSB0-F1
#
_cell.length_a   1.000
_cell.length_b   1.000
_cell.length_c   1.000
_cell.angle_alpha   90.00
_cell.angle_beta   90.00
_cell.angle_gamma   90.00
#
_symmetry.space_group_name_H-M   'P 1'
#
loop_
_entity.id
_entity.type
_entity.pdbx_description
1 polymer ?
#
loop_
_entity_poly.entity_id
_entity_poly.type
_entity_poly.pdbx_seq_one_letter_code
_entity_poly.pdbx_strand_id
1 'polypeptide(L)'
;MSDYQNPRSPESSHREVGHREEHGTLETFPDPGLPEHKSRMADRDPKASKRGERQVATLFGLSVIGTIAALVVYFVIPPDGTTAGVRLSTLSLGVAIAFALLGIGLGAVHWAKVLMSDHEKVDERHPIASDAETRAGAIAELEAGAKDSGIARLGVLKGAV
;
A
#
# COMPACT_ATOMS: atom_id res chain seq x y z
N MET A 1 2.26 -7.25 44.02
CA MET A 1 1.99 -6.06 44.85
C MET A 1 3.33 -5.58 45.37
N SER A 2 3.89 -4.52 44.78
CA SER A 2 5.17 -3.94 45.19
C SER A 2 4.98 -2.43 45.27
N ASP A 3 4.91 -1.94 46.51
CA ASP A 3 4.83 -0.53 46.86
C ASP A 3 6.12 0.18 46.42
N TYR A 4 5.98 1.19 45.55
CA TYR A 4 7.05 2.15 45.27
C TYR A 4 6.80 3.43 46.07
N GLN A 5 7.41 3.48 47.25
CA GLN A 5 7.49 4.66 48.11
C GLN A 5 8.66 5.54 47.63
N ASN A 6 8.36 6.72 47.10
CA ASN A 6 9.36 7.70 46.63
C ASN A 6 9.56 8.80 47.70
N PRO A 7 10.76 8.97 48.28
CA PRO A 7 11.00 10.02 49.27
C PRO A 7 11.25 11.37 48.57
N ARG A 8 10.40 12.36 48.84
CA ARG A 8 10.61 13.75 48.39
C ARG A 8 11.70 14.42 49.23
N SER A 9 12.64 15.11 48.57
CA SER A 9 13.44 16.19 49.16
C SER A 9 13.37 17.42 48.23
N PRO A 10 13.41 18.66 48.74
CA PRO A 10 12.97 19.85 48.02
C PRO A 10 14.11 20.70 47.44
N GLU A 11 13.72 21.63 46.54
CA GLU A 11 14.45 22.79 45.97
C GLU A 11 15.29 22.57 44.69
N SER A 12 14.89 23.19 43.59
CA SER A 12 15.13 24.62 43.32
C SER A 12 14.55 25.03 41.96
N SER A 13 14.16 26.29 41.89
CA SER A 13 13.32 26.91 40.88
C SER A 13 14.05 27.24 39.58
N HIS A 14 13.62 26.63 38.48
CA HIS A 14 13.75 27.22 37.15
C HIS A 14 12.37 27.30 36.51
N ARG A 15 11.81 28.52 36.53
CA ARG A 15 10.57 28.87 35.83
C ARG A 15 10.87 29.02 34.34
N GLU A 16 10.65 27.96 33.58
CA GLU A 16 10.52 28.05 32.13
C GLU A 16 9.02 28.17 31.81
N VAL A 17 8.57 29.39 31.52
CA VAL A 17 7.19 29.69 31.14
C VAL A 17 7.02 29.37 29.65
N GLY A 18 7.14 28.09 29.32
CA GLY A 18 6.49 27.55 28.15
C GLY A 18 5.05 27.27 28.55
N HIS A 19 4.09 27.99 27.97
CA HIS A 19 2.67 27.67 28.12
C HIS A 19 2.43 26.34 27.38
N ARG A 20 2.86 25.24 27.99
CA ARG A 20 2.31 23.92 27.71
C ARG A 20 0.88 24.06 28.18
N GLU A 21 -0.03 24.29 27.24
CA GLU A 21 -1.41 23.94 27.50
C GLU A 21 -1.35 22.48 27.94
N GLU A 22 -1.56 22.28 29.24
CA GLU A 22 -2.01 21.00 29.74
C GLU A 22 -3.37 20.82 29.08
N HIS A 23 -3.35 20.33 27.83
CA HIS A 23 -4.37 19.42 27.39
C HIS A 23 -4.40 18.37 28.48
N GLY A 24 -5.34 18.56 29.41
CA GLY A 24 -5.64 17.60 30.44
C GLY A 24 -5.59 16.25 29.78
N THR A 25 -4.97 15.29 30.45
CA THR A 25 -4.98 13.90 30.05
C THR A 25 -6.44 13.49 29.90
N LEU A 26 -7.02 13.78 28.73
CA LEU A 26 -8.25 13.18 28.26
C LEU A 26 -7.86 11.72 28.32
N GLU A 27 -8.51 11.01 29.25
CA GLU A 27 -8.37 9.58 29.41
C GLU A 27 -8.20 9.01 28.02
N THR A 28 -7.04 8.40 27.77
CA THR A 28 -6.78 7.75 26.48
C THR A 28 -8.01 6.92 26.21
N PHE A 29 -8.76 7.28 25.16
CA PHE A 29 -9.97 6.56 24.82
C PHE A 29 -9.56 5.10 24.68
N PRO A 30 -10.14 4.19 25.49
CA PRO A 30 -9.77 2.78 25.42
C PRO A 30 -10.07 2.32 23.99
N ASP A 31 -9.11 1.59 23.40
CA ASP A 31 -9.28 1.04 22.06
C ASP A 31 -10.59 0.26 22.02
N PRO A 32 -11.59 0.68 21.21
CA PRO A 32 -12.86 -0.03 21.13
C PRO A 32 -12.71 -1.45 20.53
N GLY A 33 -11.52 -1.82 20.06
CA GLY A 33 -11.21 -3.11 19.48
C GLY A 33 -11.74 -3.24 18.05
N LEU A 34 -11.54 -4.41 17.47
CA LEU A 34 -12.08 -4.73 16.15
C LEU A 34 -13.58 -5.02 16.22
N PRO A 35 -14.39 -4.55 15.24
CA PRO A 35 -15.79 -4.95 15.13
C PRO A 35 -15.91 -6.46 14.88
N GLU A 36 -17.07 -7.04 15.21
CA GLU A 36 -17.34 -8.45 14.96
C GLU A 36 -17.24 -8.78 13.46
N HIS A 37 -16.39 -9.76 13.13
CA HIS A 37 -16.13 -10.17 11.75
C HIS A 37 -17.40 -10.74 11.08
N LYS A 38 -17.83 -10.12 9.98
CA LYS A 38 -19.01 -10.58 9.23
C LYS A 38 -18.63 -11.59 8.15
N SER A 39 -18.74 -12.87 8.47
CA SER A 39 -18.50 -13.97 7.53
C SER A 39 -19.37 -13.89 6.27
N ARG A 40 -18.74 -14.06 5.09
CA ARG A 40 -19.39 -13.98 3.78
C ARG A 40 -20.09 -15.29 3.44
N MET A 41 -21.04 -15.26 2.50
CA MET A 41 -21.69 -16.49 1.99
C MET A 41 -20.68 -17.50 1.39
N ALA A 42 -19.61 -17.02 0.77
CA ALA A 42 -18.57 -17.87 0.20
C ALA A 42 -17.80 -18.66 1.28
N ASP A 43 -17.70 -18.13 2.50
CA ASP A 43 -17.02 -18.79 3.63
C ASP A 43 -17.92 -19.85 4.29
N ARG A 44 -19.25 -19.71 4.14
CA ARG A 44 -20.24 -20.58 4.77
C ARG A 44 -20.71 -21.72 3.86
N ASP A 45 -20.84 -21.47 2.56
CA ASP A 45 -21.35 -22.45 1.59
C ASP A 45 -20.29 -22.83 0.54
N PRO A 46 -19.81 -24.08 0.51
CA PRO A 46 -18.85 -24.55 -0.48
C PRO A 46 -19.35 -24.43 -1.93
N LYS A 47 -20.67 -24.46 -2.16
CA LYS A 47 -21.25 -24.27 -3.50
C LYS A 47 -21.15 -22.82 -3.96
N ALA A 48 -21.35 -21.87 -3.06
CA ALA A 48 -21.20 -20.45 -3.34
C ALA A 48 -19.74 -20.10 -3.67
N SER A 49 -18.79 -20.65 -2.90
CA SER A 49 -17.35 -20.53 -3.18
C SER A 49 -16.99 -21.06 -4.57
N LYS A 50 -17.44 -22.28 -4.92
CA LYS A 50 -17.14 -22.87 -6.24
C LYS A 50 -17.72 -22.08 -7.42
N ARG A 51 -18.87 -21.42 -7.22
CA ARG A 51 -19.46 -20.51 -8.22
C ARG A 51 -18.60 -19.27 -8.41
N GLY A 52 -18.15 -18.64 -7.33
CA GLY A 52 -17.22 -17.51 -7.37
C GLY A 52 -15.93 -17.87 -8.09
N GLU A 53 -15.33 -19.02 -7.77
CA GLU A 53 -14.12 -19.52 -8.45
C GLU A 53 -14.32 -19.65 -9.96
N ARG A 54 -15.42 -20.26 -10.40
CA ARG A 54 -15.73 -20.40 -11.83
C ARG A 54 -15.91 -19.04 -12.52
N GLN A 55 -16.56 -18.08 -11.84
CA GLN A 55 -16.76 -16.73 -12.38
C GLN A 55 -15.42 -16.00 -12.55
N VAL A 56 -14.55 -16.03 -11.53
CA VAL A 56 -13.19 -15.47 -11.60
C VAL A 56 -12.39 -16.13 -12.72
N ALA A 57 -12.37 -17.47 -12.78
CA ALA A 57 -11.63 -18.20 -13.80
C ALA A 57 -12.13 -17.88 -15.21
N THR A 58 -13.45 -17.69 -15.39
CA THR A 58 -14.03 -17.31 -16.69
C THR A 58 -13.60 -15.90 -17.10
N LEU A 59 -13.56 -14.94 -16.16
CA LEU A 59 -13.13 -13.56 -16.43
C LEU A 59 -11.64 -13.49 -16.80
N PHE A 60 -10.79 -14.24 -16.10
CA PHE A 60 -9.38 -14.36 -16.48
C PHE A 60 -9.19 -15.10 -17.81
N GLY A 61 -9.97 -16.15 -18.07
CA GLY A 61 -9.99 -16.81 -19.38
C GLY A 61 -10.38 -15.86 -20.51
N LEU A 62 -11.39 -15.01 -20.29
CA LEU A 62 -11.77 -13.96 -21.24
C LEU A 62 -10.64 -12.96 -21.50
N SER A 63 -9.87 -12.60 -20.45
CA SER A 63 -8.71 -11.73 -20.59
C SER A 63 -7.62 -12.33 -21.49
N VAL A 64 -7.31 -13.62 -21.28
CA VAL A 64 -6.35 -14.36 -22.10
C VAL A 64 -6.82 -14.41 -23.56
N ILE A 65 -8.09 -14.75 -23.79
CA ILE A 65 -8.67 -14.79 -25.13
C ILE A 65 -8.62 -13.41 -25.79
N GLY A 66 -8.96 -12.35 -25.06
CA GLY A 66 -8.88 -10.96 -25.56
C GLY A 66 -7.45 -10.56 -25.95
N THR A 67 -6.46 -10.98 -25.16
CA THR A 67 -5.04 -10.73 -25.45
C THR A 67 -4.60 -11.43 -26.73
N ILE A 68 -4.95 -12.71 -26.88
CA ILE A 68 -4.68 -13.48 -28.11
C ILE A 68 -5.40 -12.85 -29.30
N ALA A 69 -6.67 -12.46 -29.14
CA ALA A 69 -7.45 -11.80 -30.18
C ALA A 69 -6.81 -10.48 -30.61
N ALA A 70 -6.25 -9.69 -29.69
CA ALA A 70 -5.56 -8.45 -30.03
C ALA A 70 -4.32 -8.71 -30.91
N LEU A 71 -3.54 -9.75 -30.57
CA LEU A 71 -2.40 -10.17 -31.40
C LEU A 71 -2.86 -10.62 -32.80
N VAL A 72 -3.91 -11.45 -32.87
CA VAL A 72 -4.45 -11.92 -34.16
C VAL A 72 -4.96 -10.75 -35.01
N VAL A 73 -5.75 -9.84 -34.42
CA VAL A 73 -6.27 -8.65 -35.12
C VAL A 73 -5.15 -7.78 -35.66
N TYR A 74 -4.09 -7.57 -34.86
CA TYR A 74 -2.94 -6.78 -35.27
C TYR A 74 -2.29 -7.30 -36.56
N PHE A 75 -2.18 -8.63 -36.74
CA PHE A 75 -1.59 -9.22 -37.95
C PHE A 75 -2.58 -9.41 -39.10
N VAL A 76 -3.84 -9.73 -38.80
CA VAL A 76 -4.84 -10.09 -39.82
C VAL A 76 -5.52 -8.86 -40.44
N ILE A 77 -5.66 -7.77 -39.68
CA ILE A 77 -6.36 -6.55 -40.12
C ILE A 77 -5.36 -5.38 -40.12
N PRO A 78 -4.38 -5.35 -41.04
CA PRO A 78 -3.46 -4.23 -41.14
C PRO A 78 -4.18 -2.98 -41.69
N PRO A 79 -3.76 -1.77 -41.28
CA PRO A 79 -4.26 -0.55 -41.87
C PRO A 79 -3.80 -0.46 -43.34
N ASP A 80 -4.75 -0.26 -44.25
CA ASP A 80 -4.54 -0.17 -45.70
C ASP A 80 -4.27 1.25 -46.21
N GLY A 81 -4.13 2.23 -45.29
CA GLY A 81 -3.96 3.64 -45.60
C GLY A 81 -5.25 4.38 -45.95
N THR A 82 -6.39 3.70 -46.08
CA THR A 82 -7.69 4.34 -46.24
C THR A 82 -8.29 4.70 -44.89
N THR A 83 -9.12 5.74 -44.83
CA THR A 83 -9.84 6.11 -43.60
C THR A 83 -10.72 4.96 -43.08
N ALA A 84 -11.26 4.14 -43.97
CA ALA A 84 -12.11 3.01 -43.59
C ALA A 84 -11.29 1.86 -42.98
N GLY A 85 -10.18 1.46 -43.62
CA GLY A 85 -9.33 0.37 -43.11
C GLY A 85 -8.58 0.74 -41.84
N VAL A 86 -8.08 1.98 -41.72
CA VAL A 86 -7.48 2.47 -40.46
C VAL A 86 -8.49 2.45 -39.31
N ARG A 87 -9.74 2.88 -39.57
CA ARG A 87 -10.82 2.86 -38.58
C ARG A 87 -11.15 1.42 -38.16
N LEU A 88 -11.26 0.50 -39.11
CA LEU A 88 -11.55 -0.90 -38.84
C LEU A 88 -10.43 -1.54 -38.00
N SER A 89 -9.17 -1.40 -38.41
CA SER A 89 -7.99 -1.88 -37.68
C SER A 89 -7.97 -1.37 -36.23
N THR A 90 -8.11 -0.06 -36.04
CA THR A 90 -8.03 0.58 -34.72
C THR A 90 -9.18 0.15 -33.82
N LEU A 91 -10.40 0.08 -34.36
CA LEU A 91 -11.58 -0.29 -33.58
C LEU A 91 -11.53 -1.77 -33.19
N SER A 92 -11.22 -2.67 -34.12
CA SER A 92 -11.09 -4.10 -33.84
C SER A 92 -9.99 -4.37 -32.80
N LEU A 93 -8.84 -3.69 -32.92
CA LEU A 93 -7.74 -3.82 -31.97
C LEU A 93 -8.13 -3.27 -30.60
N GLY A 94 -8.76 -2.09 -30.56
CA GLY A 94 -9.24 -1.47 -29.33
C GLY A 94 -10.27 -2.33 -28.60
N VAL A 95 -11.20 -2.96 -29.32
CA VAL A 95 -12.20 -3.89 -28.75
C VAL A 95 -11.52 -5.12 -28.14
N ALA A 96 -10.55 -5.72 -28.84
CA ALA A 96 -9.83 -6.88 -28.32
C ALA A 96 -9.04 -6.54 -27.04
N ILE A 97 -8.34 -5.40 -27.03
CA ILE A 97 -7.63 -4.88 -25.85
C ILE A 97 -8.63 -4.57 -24.72
N ALA A 98 -9.78 -3.97 -25.03
CA ALA A 98 -10.80 -3.67 -24.03
C ALA A 98 -11.28 -4.94 -23.33
N PHE A 99 -11.59 -6.02 -24.06
CA PHE A 99 -11.96 -7.30 -23.45
C PHE A 99 -10.81 -7.93 -22.66
N ALA A 100 -9.57 -7.79 -23.12
CA ALA A 100 -8.39 -8.25 -22.40
C ALA A 100 -8.29 -7.57 -21.02
N LEU A 101 -8.34 -6.24 -21.00
CA LEU A 101 -8.18 -5.42 -19.80
C LEU A 101 -9.41 -5.48 -18.88
N LEU A 102 -10.62 -5.49 -19.44
CA LEU A 102 -11.85 -5.65 -18.66
C LEU A 102 -11.92 -7.04 -18.01
N GLY A 103 -11.52 -8.09 -18.72
CA GLY A 103 -11.48 -9.45 -18.16
C GLY A 103 -10.60 -9.54 -16.92
N ILE A 104 -9.38 -9.00 -16.98
CA ILE A 104 -8.46 -9.03 -15.83
C ILE A 104 -8.92 -8.08 -14.72
N GLY A 105 -9.40 -6.88 -15.04
CA GLY A 105 -9.89 -5.92 -14.06
C GLY A 105 -11.10 -6.43 -13.28
N LEU A 106 -12.14 -6.89 -13.99
CA LEU A 106 -13.34 -7.46 -13.36
C LEU A 106 -13.01 -8.76 -12.62
N GLY A 107 -12.14 -9.62 -13.18
CA GLY A 107 -11.70 -10.85 -12.54
C GLY A 107 -11.01 -10.60 -11.20
N ALA A 108 -10.07 -9.66 -11.16
CA ALA A 108 -9.34 -9.30 -9.95
C ALA A 108 -10.26 -8.72 -8.86
N VAL A 109 -11.15 -7.78 -9.21
CA VAL A 109 -12.11 -7.20 -8.26
C VAL A 109 -13.08 -8.26 -7.74
N HIS A 110 -13.60 -9.12 -8.62
CA HIS A 110 -14.52 -10.17 -8.21
C HIS A 110 -13.84 -11.20 -7.30
N TRP A 111 -12.61 -11.58 -7.62
CA TRP A 111 -11.79 -12.44 -6.76
C TRP A 111 -11.58 -11.84 -5.37
N ALA A 112 -11.15 -10.57 -5.29
CA ALA A 112 -10.96 -9.87 -4.02
C ALA A 112 -12.25 -9.78 -3.19
N LYS A 113 -13.41 -9.60 -3.85
CA LYS A 113 -14.71 -9.46 -3.18
C LYS A 113 -15.41 -10.77 -2.84
N VAL A 114 -14.94 -11.91 -3.32
CA VAL A 114 -15.67 -13.18 -3.11
C VAL A 114 -14.80 -14.25 -2.49
N LEU A 115 -13.50 -14.28 -2.79
CA LEU A 115 -12.61 -15.37 -2.41
C LEU A 115 -11.46 -14.95 -1.50
N MET A 116 -11.03 -13.68 -1.55
CA MET A 116 -9.98 -13.19 -0.67
C MET A 116 -10.49 -13.06 0.77
N SER A 117 -9.65 -13.50 1.72
CA SER A 117 -9.91 -13.39 3.14
C SER A 117 -10.10 -11.93 3.54
N ASP A 118 -11.21 -11.65 4.21
CA ASP A 118 -11.62 -10.32 4.67
C ASP A 118 -11.38 -10.17 6.18
N HIS A 119 -10.58 -11.05 6.79
CA HIS A 119 -10.30 -11.00 8.22
C HIS A 119 -9.52 -9.73 8.57
N GLU A 120 -10.09 -8.96 9.50
CA GLU A 120 -9.49 -7.76 10.05
C GLU A 120 -8.19 -8.15 10.78
N LYS A 121 -7.09 -7.52 10.38
CA LYS A 121 -5.78 -7.67 11.02
C LYS A 121 -5.36 -6.33 11.59
N VAL A 122 -5.00 -6.32 12.86
CA VAL A 122 -4.32 -5.18 13.50
C VAL A 122 -2.84 -5.39 13.33
N ASP A 123 -2.17 -4.40 12.75
CA ASP A 123 -0.72 -4.30 12.75
C ASP A 123 -0.33 -3.19 13.72
N GLU A 124 0.42 -3.54 14.76
CA GLU A 124 0.88 -2.55 15.73
C GLU A 124 1.87 -1.62 15.05
N ARG A 125 1.70 -0.30 15.26
CA ARG A 125 2.61 0.68 14.68
C ARG A 125 4.02 0.36 15.15
N HIS A 126 4.91 0.08 14.21
CA HIS A 126 6.32 -0.04 14.52
C HIS A 126 6.80 1.22 15.26
N PRO A 127 7.65 1.08 16.28
CA PRO A 127 8.25 2.22 16.95
C PRO A 127 8.91 3.13 15.92
N ILE A 128 8.59 4.43 15.96
CA ILE A 128 9.17 5.43 15.05
C ILE A 128 10.68 5.56 15.31
N ALA A 129 11.09 5.34 16.56
CA ALA A 129 12.49 5.35 16.94
C ALA A 129 13.15 4.01 16.58
N SER A 130 14.17 4.07 15.73
CA SER A 130 15.16 2.98 15.62
C SER A 130 15.79 2.71 16.97
N ASP A 131 16.20 1.46 17.19
CA ASP A 131 16.97 1.07 18.36
C ASP A 131 18.27 1.87 18.45
N ALA A 132 18.81 1.94 19.67
CA ALA A 132 19.96 2.80 19.96
C ALA A 132 21.22 2.40 19.16
N GLU A 133 21.38 1.11 18.88
CA GLU A 133 22.52 0.56 18.14
C GLU A 133 22.44 0.95 16.65
N THR A 134 21.29 0.70 16.02
CA THR A 134 21.01 1.08 14.63
C THR A 134 21.15 2.59 14.44
N ARG A 135 20.65 3.39 15.39
CA ARG A 135 20.79 4.85 15.33
C ARG A 135 22.24 5.28 15.44
N ALA A 136 23.00 4.70 16.37
CA ALA A 136 24.41 5.03 16.55
C ALA A 136 25.23 4.65 15.30
N GLY A 137 24.99 3.48 14.72
CA GLY A 137 25.61 3.03 13.48
C GLY A 137 25.27 3.94 12.29
N ALA A 138 24.00 4.33 12.14
CA ALA A 138 23.58 5.23 11.08
C ALA A 138 24.23 6.62 11.17
N ILE A 139 24.38 7.16 12.39
CA ILE A 139 25.09 8.43 12.62
C ILE A 139 26.57 8.29 12.24
N ALA A 140 27.22 7.20 12.67
CA ALA A 140 28.63 6.95 12.36
C ALA A 140 28.88 6.85 10.84
N GLU A 141 28.02 6.13 10.11
CA GLU A 141 28.13 5.99 8.66
C GLU A 141 27.86 7.32 7.93
N LEU A 142 26.88 8.10 8.40
CA LEU A 142 26.59 9.42 7.86
C LEU A 142 27.79 10.37 8.05
N GLU A 143 28.42 10.35 9.22
CA GLU A 143 29.63 11.12 9.49
C GLU A 143 30.82 10.68 8.64
N ALA A 144 30.98 9.37 8.43
CA ALA A 144 32.02 8.83 7.54
C ALA A 144 31.80 9.29 6.10
N GLY A 145 30.59 9.13 5.55
CA GLY A 145 30.24 9.61 4.21
C GLY A 145 30.39 11.13 4.05
N ALA A 146 30.05 11.91 5.07
CA ALA A 146 30.27 13.36 5.07
C ALA A 146 31.76 13.73 5.01
N LYS A 147 32.64 12.97 5.69
CA LYS A 147 34.09 13.16 5.64
C LYS A 147 34.65 12.73 4.27
N ASP A 148 34.26 11.55 3.80
CA ASP A 148 34.76 10.97 2.55
C ASP A 148 34.34 11.78 1.31
N SER A 149 33.11 12.31 1.30
CA SER A 149 32.63 13.18 0.21
C SER A 149 33.38 14.49 0.10
N GLY A 150 34.04 14.95 1.18
CA GLY A 150 34.74 16.23 1.20
C GLY A 150 33.81 17.44 1.00
N ILE A 151 32.49 17.29 1.17
CA ILE A 151 31.53 18.36 0.90
C ILE A 151 31.79 19.61 1.76
N ALA A 152 32.36 19.43 2.95
CA ALA A 152 32.72 20.51 3.87
C ALA A 152 33.72 21.51 3.28
N ARG A 153 34.63 21.08 2.39
CA ARG A 153 35.60 21.97 1.71
C ARG A 153 35.09 22.55 0.39
N LEU A 154 33.96 22.04 -0.13
CA LEU A 154 33.41 22.43 -1.43
C LEU A 154 32.30 23.47 -1.24
N GLY A 155 32.68 24.70 -0.85
CA GLY A 155 31.74 25.76 -0.43
C GLY A 155 30.64 26.11 -1.44
N VAL A 156 30.93 26.08 -2.75
CA VAL A 156 29.93 26.31 -3.80
C VAL A 156 28.91 25.17 -3.87
N LEU A 157 29.34 23.92 -3.72
CA LEU A 157 28.47 22.74 -3.77
C LEU A 157 27.65 22.56 -2.49
N LYS A 158 28.22 22.92 -1.34
CA LYS A 158 27.54 22.89 -0.04
C LYS A 158 26.33 23.86 0.02
N GLY A 159 26.34 24.97 -0.72
CA GLY A 159 25.24 25.94 -0.76
C GLY A 159 24.20 25.68 -1.84
N ALA A 160 24.43 24.69 -2.71
CA ALA A 160 23.56 24.34 -3.84
C ALA A 160 22.66 23.12 -3.58
N VAL A 161 22.86 22.43 -2.45
CA VAL A 161 22.07 21.29 -1.94
C VAL A 161 21.42 21.71 -0.64
#